data_AF-A0A9Q0P6H8-F1
#
_entry.id   AF-A0A9Q0P6H8-F1
#
_cell.length_a   1.000
_cell.length_b   1.000
_cell.length_c   1.000
_cell.angle_alpha   90.00
_cell.angle_beta   90.00
_cell.angle_gamma   90.00
#
_symmetry.space_group_name_H-M   'P 1'
#
loop_
_entity.id
_entity.type
_entity.pdbx_description
1 polymer ?
#
loop_
_entity_poly.entity_id
_entity_poly.type
_entity_poly.pdbx_seq_one_letter_code
_entity_poly.pdbx_strand_id
1 'polypeptide(L)'
;MARRVYQEWKGRNIFLFKGRLMFGPDAGSLVITLLLIVAPIVIFCTTVARNLLHEFPTYNPAYVILVVTILYTIYVLVLLFLTSARDPGLVPRNSNPPEEEICYGSSETADVSGRHTPTSRLPRTKVVFENGVPVEVRYCKTCMIYRPPRCSHCSVCDNCVERFDHHCRWVGQCIGLRNYRYFFLFVSSSALLCVFIFAMSALNIKFVMDDRGTLWKAMKESPASVILMVYSFIFLWFVGGLTCFHLYLIGRNQTTHEIFRPGEASGLYDRGCFRNFLEVFCTKTTSSRINFRAYEQDEMPMRTPREVKIEGSEGDSRTKVQDNLDAEFSLH
;
A
#
# COMPACT_ATOMS: atom_id res chain seq x y z
N MET A 1 4.36 34.68 7.37
CA MET A 1 5.03 33.82 6.37
C MET A 1 4.04 32.79 5.88
N ALA A 2 3.98 32.52 4.57
CA ALA A 2 3.15 31.45 4.03
C ALA A 2 3.59 30.09 4.59
N ARG A 3 2.65 29.31 5.12
CA ARG A 3 2.91 27.96 5.63
C ARG A 3 2.82 26.94 4.48
N ARG A 4 3.59 25.86 4.60
CA ARG A 4 3.58 24.75 3.64
C ARG A 4 2.59 23.68 4.05
N VAL A 5 2.07 22.93 3.08
CA VAL A 5 1.06 21.88 3.31
C VAL A 5 1.47 20.87 4.40
N TYR A 6 2.74 20.43 4.44
CA TYR A 6 3.21 19.49 5.47
C TYR A 6 3.18 20.05 6.90
N GLN A 7 3.20 21.38 7.07
CA GLN A 7 3.21 22.03 8.38
C GLN A 7 1.80 22.12 8.98
N GLU A 8 0.79 22.27 8.11
CA GLU A 8 -0.63 22.36 8.48
C GLU A 8 -1.39 21.05 8.22
N TRP A 9 -0.65 19.96 7.96
CA TRP A 9 -1.26 18.68 7.64
C TRP A 9 -2.10 18.18 8.82
N LYS A 10 -3.41 18.00 8.59
CA LYS A 10 -4.37 17.61 9.64
C LYS A 10 -4.25 16.16 10.10
N GLY A 11 -3.54 15.32 9.37
CA GLY A 11 -3.33 13.90 9.72
C GLY A 11 -2.21 13.72 10.76
N ARG A 12 -2.07 12.50 11.29
CA ARG A 12 -1.08 12.16 12.32
C ARG A 12 0.28 11.74 11.74
N ASN A 13 0.65 12.28 10.59
CA ASN A 13 1.92 11.95 9.93
C ASN A 13 3.07 12.79 10.48
N ILE A 14 4.25 12.18 10.52
CA ILE A 14 5.48 12.84 10.94
C ILE A 14 6.27 13.20 9.68
N PHE A 15 6.54 14.49 9.47
CA PHE A 15 7.29 14.98 8.31
C PHE A 15 8.72 15.36 8.70
N LEU A 16 9.69 14.84 7.95
CA LEU A 16 11.11 15.15 8.15
C LEU A 16 11.72 15.80 6.89
N PHE A 17 12.87 16.46 7.06
CA PHE A 17 13.62 17.12 5.98
C PHE A 17 12.77 18.09 5.14
N LYS A 18 12.02 18.99 5.79
CA LYS A 18 11.12 19.96 5.15
C LYS A 18 10.04 19.31 4.26
N GLY A 19 9.45 18.21 4.72
CA GLY A 19 8.38 17.48 4.04
C GLY A 19 8.85 16.55 2.92
N ARG A 20 10.15 16.21 2.87
CA ARG A 20 10.66 15.23 1.88
C ARG A 20 10.38 13.79 2.29
N LEU A 21 10.39 13.52 3.60
CA LEU A 21 10.04 12.22 4.15
C LEU A 21 8.75 12.33 4.94
N MET A 22 7.95 11.29 4.86
CA MET A 22 6.67 11.19 5.57
C MET A 22 6.58 9.82 6.24
N PHE A 23 6.44 9.82 7.56
CA PHE A 23 6.23 8.62 8.37
C PHE A 23 4.82 8.61 8.96
N GLY A 24 4.35 7.44 9.37
CA GLY A 24 3.13 7.34 10.17
C GLY A 24 3.40 7.68 11.64
N PRO A 25 2.35 7.71 12.47
CA PRO A 25 2.44 8.05 13.89
C PRO A 25 3.27 7.02 14.68
N ASP A 26 3.30 5.76 14.21
CA ASP A 26 4.00 4.66 14.86
C ASP A 26 5.48 4.57 14.43
N ALA A 27 6.08 5.63 13.87
CA ALA A 27 7.46 5.60 13.34
C ALA A 27 8.51 5.11 14.35
N GLY A 28 8.26 5.25 15.66
CA GLY A 28 9.16 4.74 16.70
C GLY A 28 9.35 3.22 16.67
N SER A 29 8.37 2.45 16.19
CA SER A 29 8.48 1.01 16.05
C SER A 29 9.53 0.57 15.01
N LEU A 30 9.90 1.46 14.08
CA LEU A 30 10.94 1.20 13.09
C LEU A 30 12.28 0.89 13.76
N VAL A 31 12.57 1.46 14.93
CA VAL A 31 13.78 1.15 15.69
C VAL A 31 13.82 -0.33 16.05
N ILE A 32 12.68 -0.90 16.48
CA ILE A 32 12.57 -2.32 16.81
C ILE A 32 12.80 -3.17 15.56
N THR A 33 12.14 -2.85 14.44
CA THR A 33 12.33 -3.60 13.19
C THR A 33 13.76 -3.50 12.66
N LEU A 34 14.41 -2.33 12.77
CA LEU A 34 15.81 -2.17 12.41
C LEU A 34 16.71 -3.05 13.28
N LEU A 35 16.50 -3.09 14.59
CA LEU A 35 17.27 -3.95 15.49
C LEU A 35 17.07 -5.44 15.20
N LEU A 36 15.83 -5.87 14.91
CA LEU A 36 15.51 -7.25 14.52
C LEU A 36 16.17 -7.69 13.22
N ILE A 37 16.54 -6.75 12.34
CA ILE A 37 17.27 -7.06 11.10
C ILE A 37 18.78 -6.97 11.34
N VAL A 38 19.27 -5.87 11.93
CA VAL A 38 20.70 -5.59 12.03
C VAL A 38 21.40 -6.48 13.05
N ALA A 39 20.80 -6.74 14.22
CA ALA A 39 21.44 -7.53 15.27
C ALA A 39 21.81 -8.96 14.83
N PRO A 40 20.91 -9.78 14.25
CA PRO A 40 21.29 -11.12 13.80
C PRO A 40 22.31 -11.09 12.66
N ILE A 41 22.32 -10.05 11.83
CA ILE A 41 23.32 -9.88 10.76
C ILE A 41 24.70 -9.56 11.34
N VAL A 42 24.78 -8.68 12.35
CA VAL A 42 26.04 -8.41 13.04
C VAL A 42 26.58 -9.68 13.71
N ILE A 43 25.73 -10.44 14.40
CA ILE A 43 26.11 -11.73 15.00
C ILE A 43 26.60 -12.70 13.92
N PHE A 44 25.86 -12.83 12.81
CA PHE A 44 26.25 -13.69 11.69
C PHE A 44 27.62 -13.30 11.10
N CYS A 45 27.84 -12.02 10.80
CA CYS A 45 29.08 -11.54 10.21
C CYS A 45 30.29 -11.72 11.14
N THR A 46 30.10 -11.51 12.45
CA THR A 46 31.18 -11.58 13.45
C THR A 46 31.55 -13.00 13.87
N THR A 47 30.60 -13.94 13.78
CA THR A 47 30.77 -15.33 14.23
C THR A 47 30.79 -16.31 13.06
N VAL A 48 29.66 -16.54 12.42
CA VAL A 48 29.48 -17.56 11.37
C VAL A 48 30.31 -17.26 10.13
N ALA A 49 30.19 -16.06 9.56
CA ALA A 49 30.94 -15.69 8.36
C ALA A 49 32.46 -15.65 8.63
N ARG A 50 32.86 -15.26 9.83
CA ARG A 50 34.26 -15.26 10.27
C ARG A 50 34.82 -16.68 10.41
N ASN A 51 34.06 -17.61 10.96
CA ASN A 51 34.50 -19.01 11.05
C ASN A 51 34.66 -19.63 9.66
N LEU A 52 33.72 -19.36 8.75
CA LEU A 52 33.82 -19.79 7.36
C LEU A 52 35.03 -19.15 6.62
N LEU A 53 35.44 -17.93 6.98
CA LEU A 53 36.66 -17.29 6.48
C LEU A 53 37.93 -18.03 6.92
N HIS A 54 37.96 -18.55 8.15
CA HIS A 54 39.11 -19.29 8.68
C HIS A 54 39.25 -20.68 8.07
N GLU A 55 38.14 -21.37 7.77
CA GLU A 55 38.15 -22.71 7.16
C GLU A 55 38.54 -22.71 5.67
N PHE A 56 38.26 -21.62 4.95
CA PHE A 56 38.59 -21.49 3.51
C PHE A 56 39.60 -20.36 3.25
N PRO A 57 40.83 -20.40 3.80
CA PRO A 57 41.80 -19.30 3.70
C PRO A 57 42.35 -19.13 2.28
N THR A 58 42.33 -20.19 1.46
CA THR A 58 42.92 -20.22 0.12
C THR A 58 41.98 -19.68 -0.98
N TYR A 59 40.74 -19.31 -0.63
CA TYR A 59 39.71 -18.97 -1.61
C TYR A 59 38.96 -17.66 -1.24
N ASN A 60 38.49 -16.95 -2.27
CA ASN A 60 37.63 -15.75 -2.16
C ASN A 60 36.19 -15.91 -1.59
N PRO A 61 35.55 -17.11 -1.43
CA PRO A 61 34.11 -17.21 -1.29
C PRO A 61 33.60 -16.78 0.09
N ALA A 62 34.41 -16.86 1.14
CA ALA A 62 33.99 -16.39 2.46
C ALA A 62 33.94 -14.86 2.54
N TYR A 63 34.82 -14.14 1.83
CA TYR A 63 34.69 -12.70 1.62
C TYR A 63 33.47 -12.36 0.75
N VAL A 64 33.20 -13.17 -0.28
CA VAL A 64 32.00 -13.01 -1.11
C VAL A 64 30.73 -13.18 -0.26
N ILE A 65 30.66 -14.17 0.63
CA ILE A 65 29.53 -14.36 1.55
C ILE A 65 29.31 -13.12 2.41
N LEU A 66 30.39 -12.55 2.98
CA LEU A 66 30.29 -11.34 3.80
C LEU A 66 29.78 -10.14 2.98
N VAL A 67 30.38 -9.89 1.81
CA VAL A 67 29.98 -8.79 0.93
C VAL A 67 28.54 -8.93 0.46
N VAL A 68 28.13 -10.12 0.01
CA VAL A 68 26.77 -10.42 -0.41
C VAL A 68 25.78 -10.19 0.74
N THR A 69 26.12 -10.64 1.96
CA THR A 69 25.27 -10.46 3.14
C THR A 69 25.07 -8.99 3.46
N ILE A 70 26.15 -8.20 3.43
CA ILE A 70 26.09 -6.75 3.72
C ILE A 70 25.28 -6.03 2.65
N LEU A 71 25.56 -6.27 1.36
CA LEU A 71 24.86 -5.63 0.26
C LEU A 71 23.37 -5.99 0.25
N TYR A 72 23.04 -7.25 0.50
CA TYR A 72 21.65 -7.70 0.57
C TYR A 72 20.93 -7.13 1.79
N THR A 73 21.62 -6.99 2.93
CA THR A 73 21.07 -6.32 4.11
C THR A 73 20.80 -4.84 3.83
N ILE A 74 21.73 -4.12 3.18
CA ILE A 74 21.52 -2.74 2.76
C ILE A 74 20.30 -2.63 1.84
N TYR A 75 20.14 -3.56 0.89
CA TYR A 75 18.96 -3.62 0.03
C TYR A 75 17.65 -3.78 0.82
N VAL A 76 17.60 -4.70 1.78
CA VAL A 76 16.44 -4.89 2.67
C VAL A 76 16.14 -3.63 3.48
N LEU A 77 17.17 -2.96 4.02
CA LEU A 77 17.01 -1.72 4.79
C LEU A 77 16.53 -0.56 3.91
N VAL A 78 16.99 -0.46 2.66
CA VAL A 78 16.48 0.51 1.68
C VAL A 78 15.01 0.26 1.40
N LEU A 79 14.58 -1.00 1.23
CA LEU A 79 13.17 -1.34 1.03
C LEU A 79 12.30 -0.96 2.25
N LEU A 80 12.78 -1.25 3.47
CA LEU A 80 12.11 -0.82 4.71
C LEU A 80 11.95 0.71 4.76
N PHE A 81 13.01 1.44 4.43
CA PHE A 81 13.00 2.90 4.38
C PHE A 81 12.01 3.42 3.32
N LEU A 82 12.02 2.86 2.10
CA LEU A 82 11.10 3.25 1.03
C LEU A 82 9.64 2.92 1.38
N THR A 83 9.41 1.90 2.19
CA THR A 83 8.05 1.53 2.63
C THR A 83 7.54 2.48 3.73
N SER A 84 8.41 2.85 4.67
CA SER A 84 8.05 3.63 5.87
C SER A 84 8.05 5.15 5.68
N ALA A 85 9.00 5.67 4.88
CA ALA A 85 9.31 7.09 4.81
C ALA A 85 8.64 7.81 3.63
N ARG A 86 7.58 7.23 3.05
CA ARG A 86 6.93 7.74 1.83
C ARG A 86 5.40 7.82 1.99
N ASP A 87 4.80 8.68 1.16
CA ASP A 87 3.35 8.75 0.98
C ASP A 87 2.82 7.39 0.47
N PRO A 88 1.93 6.70 1.23
CA PRO A 88 1.34 5.43 0.84
C PRO A 88 0.21 5.56 -0.19
N GLY A 89 -0.27 6.78 -0.47
CA GLY A 89 -1.40 7.04 -1.35
C GLY A 89 -2.46 7.88 -0.67
N LEU A 90 -2.08 8.97 0.01
CA LEU A 90 -3.05 9.80 0.72
C LEU A 90 -3.98 10.52 -0.27
N VAL A 91 -5.29 10.45 0.02
CA VAL A 91 -6.30 11.19 -0.72
C VAL A 91 -6.44 12.60 -0.10
N PRO A 92 -6.39 13.68 -0.90
CA PRO A 92 -6.59 15.04 -0.39
C PRO A 92 -7.90 15.16 0.38
N ARG A 93 -7.89 15.88 1.49
CA ARG A 93 -9.10 16.20 2.24
C ARG A 93 -9.88 17.27 1.48
N ASN A 94 -11.20 17.18 1.50
CA ASN A 94 -12.02 18.26 0.95
C ASN A 94 -12.09 19.40 1.97
N SER A 95 -12.03 20.65 1.50
CA SER A 95 -12.15 21.83 2.37
C SER A 95 -13.61 22.10 2.75
N ASN A 96 -14.53 21.77 1.85
CA ASN A 96 -15.96 21.89 2.04
C ASN A 96 -16.60 20.50 1.87
N PRO A 97 -17.61 20.10 2.65
CA PRO A 97 -18.35 18.87 2.37
C PRO A 97 -18.95 18.92 0.95
N PRO A 98 -19.12 17.78 0.27
CA PRO A 98 -19.86 17.72 -1.00
C PRO A 98 -21.23 18.37 -0.84
N GLU A 99 -21.71 19.06 -1.87
CA GLU A 99 -23.07 19.62 -1.86
C GLU A 99 -24.08 18.50 -1.62
N GLU A 100 -25.08 18.82 -0.81
CA GLU A 100 -26.17 17.91 -0.49
C GLU A 100 -27.04 17.74 -1.74
N GLU A 101 -27.04 16.53 -2.33
CA GLU A 101 -28.07 16.18 -3.31
C GLU A 101 -29.41 16.18 -2.56
N ILE A 102 -30.22 17.22 -2.75
CA ILE A 102 -31.60 17.29 -2.25
C ILE A 102 -32.38 16.21 -2.98
N CYS A 103 -32.57 15.06 -2.33
CA CYS A 103 -33.43 14.01 -2.83
C CYS A 103 -34.88 14.50 -2.75
N TYR A 104 -35.45 14.95 -3.87
CA TYR A 104 -36.89 15.11 -4.01
C TYR A 104 -37.50 13.70 -3.99
N GLY A 105 -37.84 13.22 -2.79
CA GLY A 105 -38.52 11.95 -2.63
C GLY A 105 -39.86 11.97 -3.35
N SER A 106 -39.94 11.30 -4.48
CA SER A 106 -41.20 10.76 -4.99
C SER A 106 -41.62 9.62 -4.07
N SER A 107 -42.37 9.95 -3.02
CA SER A 107 -43.09 8.97 -2.23
C SER A 107 -44.44 9.59 -1.89
N GLU A 108 -45.41 9.31 -2.76
CA GLU A 108 -46.83 9.44 -2.47
C GLU A 108 -47.18 8.53 -1.29
N THR A 109 -47.12 9.07 -0.08
CA THR A 109 -48.05 8.74 1.00
C THR A 109 -48.13 9.96 1.89
N ALA A 110 -49.20 10.74 1.72
CA ALA A 110 -49.53 11.85 2.60
C ALA A 110 -49.88 11.30 3.98
N ASP A 111 -49.02 11.53 4.97
CA ASP A 111 -49.41 11.44 6.37
C ASP A 111 -49.34 12.84 6.99
N VAL A 112 -50.49 13.28 7.46
CA VAL A 112 -50.76 14.59 8.04
C VAL A 112 -50.30 14.57 9.50
N SER A 113 -49.16 15.20 9.80
CA SER A 113 -48.85 15.93 11.05
C SER A 113 -47.35 15.87 11.37
N GLY A 114 -46.75 17.05 11.55
CA GLY A 114 -45.47 17.22 12.24
C GLY A 114 -44.40 17.88 11.39
N ARG A 115 -43.87 19.01 11.89
CA ARG A 115 -42.71 19.75 11.36
C ARG A 115 -41.63 18.83 10.77
N HIS A 116 -41.55 18.76 9.45
CA HIS A 116 -40.37 18.28 8.76
C HIS A 116 -39.32 19.39 8.83
N THR A 117 -38.49 19.38 9.87
CA THR A 117 -37.16 19.98 9.72
C THR A 117 -36.44 19.10 8.68
N PRO A 118 -36.01 19.63 7.53
CA PRO A 118 -35.20 18.86 6.61
C PRO A 118 -33.90 18.58 7.35
N THR A 119 -33.76 17.37 7.90
CA THR A 119 -32.47 16.93 8.39
C THR A 119 -31.66 16.63 7.16
N SER A 120 -30.96 17.63 6.64
CA SER A 120 -30.04 17.44 5.55
C SER A 120 -28.92 16.52 6.06
N ARG A 121 -29.01 15.27 5.63
CA ARG A 121 -28.03 14.24 5.97
C ARG A 121 -27.48 13.79 4.65
N LEU A 122 -26.27 14.24 4.35
CA LEU A 122 -25.47 13.71 3.24
C LEU A 122 -25.62 12.18 3.19
N PRO A 123 -25.96 11.60 2.02
CA PRO A 123 -26.08 10.16 1.86
C PRO A 123 -24.80 9.48 2.37
N ARG A 124 -24.95 8.51 3.28
CA ARG A 124 -23.79 7.80 3.85
C ARG A 124 -22.98 7.09 2.76
N THR A 125 -23.66 6.72 1.68
CA THR A 125 -23.11 6.03 0.54
C THR A 125 -23.53 6.69 -0.76
N LYS A 126 -22.66 6.58 -1.76
CA LYS A 126 -22.89 7.02 -3.14
C LYS A 126 -22.47 5.89 -4.07
N VAL A 127 -23.21 5.66 -5.15
CA VAL A 127 -22.83 4.66 -6.16
C VAL A 127 -21.93 5.33 -7.18
N VAL A 128 -20.80 4.70 -7.49
CA VAL A 128 -19.84 5.12 -8.51
C VAL A 128 -19.60 3.95 -9.45
N PHE A 129 -19.47 4.20 -10.74
CA PHE A 129 -19.22 3.14 -11.73
C PHE A 129 -17.72 2.91 -11.91
N GLU A 130 -17.26 1.68 -11.70
CA GLU A 130 -15.90 1.22 -11.94
C GLU A 130 -15.92 0.11 -12.98
N ASN A 131 -15.27 0.32 -14.14
CA ASN A 131 -15.33 -0.60 -15.29
C ASN A 131 -16.76 -1.00 -15.71
N GLY A 132 -17.73 -0.07 -15.58
CA GLY A 132 -19.14 -0.33 -15.90
C GLY A 132 -19.93 -1.07 -14.81
N VAL A 133 -19.31 -1.42 -13.68
CA VAL A 133 -19.97 -2.06 -12.54
C VAL A 133 -20.26 -1.02 -11.46
N PRO A 134 -21.49 -0.94 -10.92
CA PRO A 134 -21.81 -0.05 -9.81
C PRO A 134 -21.08 -0.50 -8.53
N VAL A 135 -20.36 0.42 -7.90
CA VAL A 135 -19.64 0.21 -6.64
C VAL A 135 -20.14 1.23 -5.62
N GLU A 136 -20.60 0.74 -4.48
CA GLU A 136 -21.01 1.60 -3.36
C GLU A 136 -19.78 2.14 -2.62
N VAL A 137 -19.63 3.48 -2.60
CA VAL A 137 -18.58 4.17 -1.84
C VAL A 137 -19.14 4.87 -0.61
N ARG A 138 -18.36 4.89 0.48
CA ARG A 138 -18.78 5.48 1.76
C ARG A 138 -18.22 6.88 1.95
N TYR A 139 -19.01 7.76 2.54
CA TYR A 139 -18.57 9.09 2.95
C TYR A 139 -17.65 9.04 4.18
N CYS A 140 -16.53 9.76 4.12
CA CYS A 140 -15.59 9.92 5.21
C CYS A 140 -15.76 11.29 5.88
N LYS A 141 -16.36 11.32 7.07
CA LYS A 141 -16.57 12.57 7.81
C LYS A 141 -15.28 13.32 8.15
N THR A 142 -14.20 12.59 8.47
CA THR A 142 -12.91 13.18 8.87
C THR A 142 -12.16 13.87 7.73
N CYS A 143 -12.26 13.31 6.52
CA CYS A 143 -11.58 13.84 5.32
C CYS A 143 -12.54 14.62 4.41
N MET A 144 -13.84 14.64 4.73
CA MET A 144 -14.93 15.27 3.99
C MET A 144 -15.04 14.86 2.51
N ILE A 145 -14.79 13.59 2.23
CA ILE A 145 -14.82 13.02 0.87
C ILE A 145 -15.70 11.78 0.80
N TYR A 146 -16.35 11.55 -0.34
CA TYR A 146 -16.72 10.19 -0.73
C TYR A 146 -15.42 9.44 -1.07
N ARG A 147 -15.16 8.34 -0.36
CA ARG A 147 -13.91 7.59 -0.52
C ARG A 147 -13.85 7.03 -1.93
N PRO A 148 -12.78 7.27 -2.71
CA PRO A 148 -12.61 6.60 -3.99
C PRO A 148 -12.71 5.07 -3.84
N PRO A 149 -13.04 4.33 -4.89
CA PRO A 149 -13.04 2.87 -4.83
C PRO A 149 -11.69 2.31 -4.32
N ARG A 150 -11.76 1.27 -3.49
CA ARG A 150 -10.62 0.68 -2.76
C ARG A 150 -9.92 1.62 -1.76
N CYS A 151 -10.41 2.84 -1.54
CA CYS A 151 -9.88 3.74 -0.51
C CYS A 151 -10.53 3.46 0.85
N SER A 152 -9.72 3.44 1.91
CA SER A 152 -10.21 3.34 3.28
C SER A 152 -9.56 4.38 4.19
N HIS A 153 -10.29 4.80 5.22
CA HIS A 153 -9.77 5.70 6.23
C HIS A 153 -9.08 4.91 7.34
N CYS A 154 -7.80 5.20 7.57
CA CYS A 154 -7.07 4.68 8.72
C CYS A 154 -7.18 5.66 9.88
N SER A 155 -7.82 5.24 10.97
CA SER A 155 -7.96 6.06 12.19
C SER A 155 -6.65 6.28 12.94
N VAL A 156 -5.65 5.41 12.73
CA VAL A 156 -4.32 5.54 13.34
C VAL A 156 -3.57 6.70 12.70
N CYS A 157 -3.41 6.68 11.37
CA CYS A 157 -2.79 7.79 10.63
C CYS A 157 -3.69 9.02 10.48
N ASP A 158 -4.99 8.87 10.75
CA ASP A 158 -6.04 9.86 10.50
C ASP A 158 -6.12 10.30 9.03
N ASN A 159 -6.02 9.38 8.06
CA ASN A 159 -6.11 9.74 6.64
C ASN A 159 -6.82 8.67 5.81
N CYS A 160 -7.43 9.12 4.72
CA CYS A 160 -7.89 8.25 3.64
C CYS A 160 -6.70 7.84 2.76
N VAL A 161 -6.54 6.54 2.53
CA VAL A 161 -5.44 5.96 1.75
C VAL A 161 -6.02 5.18 0.57
N GLU A 162 -5.53 5.44 -0.63
CA GLU A 162 -5.87 4.72 -1.85
C GLU A 162 -5.36 3.29 -1.84
N ARG A 163 -6.17 2.36 -2.35
CA ARG A 163 -5.89 0.92 -2.35
C ARG A 163 -5.34 0.47 -1.00
N PHE A 164 -6.05 0.86 0.06
CA PHE A 164 -5.60 0.63 1.43
C PHE A 164 -5.53 -0.87 1.72
N ASP A 165 -4.36 -1.33 2.15
CA ASP A 165 -4.15 -2.72 2.52
C ASP A 165 -4.30 -2.91 4.03
N HIS A 166 -3.42 -2.27 4.81
CA HIS A 166 -3.47 -2.27 6.26
C HIS A 166 -2.59 -1.16 6.85
N HIS A 167 -2.71 -0.93 8.16
CA HIS A 167 -1.72 -0.15 8.91
C HIS A 167 -0.70 -1.09 9.53
N CYS A 168 0.56 -1.00 9.09
CA CYS A 168 1.61 -1.90 9.56
C CYS A 168 2.33 -1.29 10.76
N ARG A 169 2.13 -1.86 11.95
CA ARG A 169 2.83 -1.39 13.15
C ARG A 169 4.33 -1.63 13.10
N TRP A 170 4.82 -2.63 12.39
CA TRP A 170 6.27 -2.90 12.25
C TRP A 170 6.98 -1.85 11.38
N VAL A 171 6.29 -1.36 10.35
CA VAL A 171 6.81 -0.33 9.45
C VAL A 171 6.44 1.09 9.94
N GLY A 172 5.52 1.18 10.90
CA GLY A 172 5.06 2.45 11.45
C GLY A 172 4.26 3.31 10.48
N GLN A 173 3.66 2.71 9.44
CA GLN A 173 3.00 3.41 8.32
C GLN A 173 1.88 2.58 7.71
N CYS A 174 0.91 3.25 7.07
CA CYS A 174 -0.08 2.60 6.23
C CYS A 174 0.55 1.98 4.99
N ILE A 175 0.10 0.79 4.62
CA ILE A 175 0.42 0.15 3.35
C ILE A 175 -0.74 0.39 2.40
N GLY A 176 -0.45 1.01 1.25
CA GLY A 176 -1.43 1.38 0.24
C GLY A 176 -0.82 1.43 -1.15
N LEU A 177 -1.52 2.05 -2.10
CA LEU A 177 -1.19 2.04 -3.52
C LEU A 177 0.29 2.32 -3.84
N ARG A 178 0.89 3.33 -3.21
CA ARG A 178 2.21 3.86 -3.59
C ARG A 178 3.39 3.13 -2.95
N ASN A 179 3.19 2.48 -1.81
CA ASN A 179 4.25 1.80 -1.07
C ASN A 179 4.08 0.28 -0.98
N TYR A 180 2.96 -0.28 -1.42
CA TYR A 180 2.69 -1.73 -1.41
C TYR A 180 3.80 -2.55 -2.08
N ARG A 181 4.30 -2.10 -3.24
CA ARG A 181 5.39 -2.77 -3.95
C ARG A 181 6.66 -2.90 -3.09
N TYR A 182 7.06 -1.82 -2.42
CA TYR A 182 8.23 -1.83 -1.54
C TYR A 182 7.99 -2.68 -0.30
N PHE A 183 6.78 -2.64 0.26
CA PHE A 183 6.38 -3.49 1.38
C PHE A 183 6.52 -4.97 1.02
N PHE A 184 5.96 -5.40 -0.11
CA PHE A 184 6.05 -6.79 -0.54
C PHE A 184 7.50 -7.22 -0.78
N LEU A 185 8.29 -6.39 -1.48
CA LEU A 185 9.70 -6.66 -1.70
C LEU A 185 10.47 -6.73 -0.38
N PHE A 186 10.16 -5.86 0.59
CA PHE A 186 10.78 -5.87 1.92
C PHE A 186 10.50 -7.18 2.66
N VAL A 187 9.23 -7.60 2.73
CA VAL A 187 8.84 -8.83 3.46
C VAL A 187 9.42 -10.08 2.79
N SER A 188 9.28 -10.20 1.47
CA SER A 188 9.82 -11.35 0.71
C SER A 188 11.36 -11.41 0.76
N SER A 189 12.04 -10.26 0.64
CA SER A 189 13.51 -10.21 0.73
C SER A 189 14.00 -10.53 2.15
N SER A 190 13.24 -10.15 3.19
CA SER A 190 13.53 -10.51 4.57
C SER A 190 13.34 -12.00 4.84
N ALA A 191 12.33 -12.63 4.22
CA ALA A 191 12.17 -14.09 4.28
C ALA A 191 13.34 -14.82 3.61
N LEU A 192 13.78 -14.36 2.43
CA LEU A 192 14.97 -14.87 1.76
C LEU A 192 16.25 -14.67 2.59
N LEU A 193 16.38 -13.53 3.29
CA LEU A 193 17.48 -13.29 4.21
C LEU A 193 17.49 -14.31 5.36
N CYS A 194 16.32 -14.63 5.93
CA CYS A 194 16.20 -15.66 6.96
C CYS A 194 16.63 -17.04 6.43
N VAL A 195 16.19 -17.43 5.22
CA VAL A 195 16.60 -18.68 4.58
C VAL A 195 18.11 -18.72 4.36
N PHE A 196 18.69 -17.63 3.86
CA PHE A 196 20.14 -17.53 3.64
C PHE A 196 20.93 -17.68 4.95
N ILE A 197 20.57 -16.94 6.01
CA ILE A 197 21.24 -17.01 7.31
C ILE A 197 21.10 -18.40 7.95
N PHE A 198 19.92 -19.01 7.84
CA PHE A 198 19.69 -20.37 8.29
C PHE A 198 20.61 -21.36 7.56
N ALA A 199 20.64 -21.32 6.22
CA ALA A 199 21.44 -22.22 5.41
C ALA A 199 22.95 -22.06 5.70
N MET A 200 23.45 -20.83 5.76
CA MET A 200 24.86 -20.57 6.06
C MET A 200 25.25 -20.99 7.49
N SER A 201 24.35 -20.81 8.46
CA SER A 201 24.56 -21.27 9.84
C SER A 201 24.57 -22.79 9.95
N ALA A 202 23.68 -23.47 9.21
CA ALA A 202 23.66 -24.94 9.13
C ALA A 202 24.92 -25.49 8.45
N LEU A 203 25.40 -24.83 7.38
CA LEU A 203 26.66 -25.18 6.73
C LEU A 203 27.85 -25.03 7.69
N ASN A 204 27.90 -23.95 8.47
CA ASN A 204 28.94 -23.79 9.49
C ASN A 204 28.90 -24.91 10.55
N ILE A 205 27.71 -25.29 11.04
CA ILE A 205 27.57 -26.44 11.96
C ILE A 205 28.05 -27.73 11.32
N LYS A 206 27.76 -27.94 10.03
CA LYS A 206 28.24 -29.12 9.29
C LYS A 206 29.76 -29.16 9.25
N PHE A 207 30.44 -28.07 8.91
CA PHE A 207 31.91 -28.03 8.89
C PHE A 207 32.50 -28.31 10.27
N VAL A 208 32.00 -27.66 11.32
CA VAL A 208 32.45 -27.93 12.69
C VAL A 208 32.18 -29.38 13.11
N MET A 209 31.08 -29.98 12.64
CA MET A 209 30.79 -31.40 12.88
C MET A 209 31.78 -32.31 12.18
N ASP A 210 32.14 -32.02 10.92
CA ASP A 210 33.10 -32.80 10.16
C ASP A 210 34.47 -32.84 10.88
N ASP A 211 34.85 -31.76 11.58
CA ASP A 211 36.09 -31.70 12.39
C ASP A 211 35.97 -32.32 13.80
N ARG A 212 34.82 -32.16 14.46
CA ARG A 212 34.64 -32.53 15.89
C ARG A 212 33.87 -33.85 16.11
N GLY A 213 33.39 -34.45 15.03
CA GLY A 213 32.74 -35.76 14.97
C GLY A 213 31.22 -35.73 15.18
N THR A 214 30.72 -35.17 16.29
CA THR A 214 29.27 -35.27 16.62
C THR A 214 28.54 -33.92 16.57
N LEU A 215 27.28 -33.94 16.13
CA LEU A 215 26.39 -32.78 16.08
C LEU A 215 26.32 -32.02 17.41
N TRP A 216 26.23 -32.74 18.52
CA TRP A 216 26.15 -32.14 19.85
C TRP A 216 27.39 -31.34 20.22
N LYS A 217 28.59 -31.82 19.84
CA LYS A 217 29.83 -31.09 20.04
C LYS A 217 29.88 -29.85 19.15
N ALA A 218 29.47 -29.97 17.89
CA ALA A 218 29.43 -28.84 16.96
C ALA A 218 28.48 -27.72 17.42
N MET A 219 27.31 -28.08 17.94
CA MET A 219 26.36 -27.11 18.51
C MET A 219 26.91 -26.40 19.75
N LYS A 220 27.66 -27.10 20.60
CA LYS A 220 28.32 -26.50 21.77
C LYS A 220 29.45 -25.56 21.40
N GLU A 221 30.19 -25.88 20.34
CA GLU A 221 31.31 -25.05 19.85
C GLU A 221 30.83 -23.78 19.15
N SER A 222 29.72 -23.87 18.39
CA SER A 222 29.14 -22.72 17.69
C SER A 222 27.70 -22.41 18.15
N PRO A 223 27.50 -21.93 19.39
CA PRO A 223 26.18 -21.61 19.91
C PRO A 223 25.51 -20.48 19.11
N ALA A 224 26.29 -19.55 18.53
CA ALA A 224 25.78 -18.48 17.69
C ALA A 224 25.06 -19.01 16.44
N SER A 225 25.60 -20.04 15.77
CA SER A 225 24.94 -20.66 14.61
C SER A 225 23.60 -21.28 14.99
N VAL A 226 23.53 -21.95 16.15
CA VAL A 226 22.28 -22.54 16.65
C VAL A 226 21.25 -21.47 16.96
N ILE A 227 21.64 -20.40 17.66
CA ILE A 227 20.76 -19.26 17.95
C ILE A 227 20.24 -18.62 16.67
N LEU A 228 21.11 -18.38 15.68
CA LEU A 228 20.73 -17.81 14.40
C LEU A 228 19.81 -18.74 13.59
N MET A 229 20.00 -20.06 13.64
CA MET A 229 19.11 -21.03 13.01
C MET A 229 17.72 -20.99 13.65
N VAL A 230 17.63 -21.04 14.98
CA VAL A 230 16.35 -20.97 15.71
C VAL A 230 15.66 -19.64 15.44
N TYR A 231 16.39 -18.52 15.52
CA TYR A 231 15.90 -17.19 15.20
C TYR A 231 15.34 -17.13 13.78
N SER A 232 16.13 -17.56 12.79
CA SER A 232 15.74 -17.52 11.38
C SER A 232 14.54 -18.42 11.10
N PHE A 233 14.43 -19.58 11.74
CA PHE A 233 13.29 -20.47 11.61
C PHE A 233 12.00 -19.83 12.14
N ILE A 234 12.05 -19.24 13.34
CA ILE A 234 10.90 -18.55 13.96
C ILE A 234 10.46 -17.39 13.07
N PHE A 235 11.39 -16.51 12.66
CA PHE A 235 11.05 -15.37 11.83
C PHE A 235 10.59 -15.78 10.44
N LEU A 236 11.17 -16.83 9.84
CA LEU A 236 10.73 -17.35 8.56
C LEU A 236 9.27 -17.83 8.60
N TRP A 237 8.80 -18.39 9.71
CA TRP A 237 7.38 -18.72 9.86
C TRP A 237 6.49 -17.48 9.72
N PHE A 238 6.85 -16.39 10.40
CA PHE A 238 6.09 -15.13 10.35
C PHE A 238 6.21 -14.42 9.00
N VAL A 239 7.44 -14.11 8.56
CA VAL A 239 7.66 -13.31 7.33
C VAL A 239 7.46 -14.14 6.06
N GLY A 240 7.73 -15.44 6.10
CA GLY A 240 7.45 -16.38 5.01
C GLY A 240 5.95 -16.61 4.86
N GLY A 241 5.23 -16.85 5.96
CA GLY A 241 3.76 -16.95 5.94
C GLY A 241 3.10 -15.68 5.40
N LEU A 242 3.59 -14.50 5.82
CA LEU A 242 3.12 -13.22 5.30
C LEU A 242 3.44 -13.05 3.81
N THR A 243 4.61 -13.51 3.35
CA THR A 243 4.97 -13.50 1.93
C THR A 243 4.00 -14.35 1.11
N CYS A 244 3.71 -15.58 1.55
CA CYS A 244 2.76 -16.46 0.89
C CYS A 244 1.35 -15.85 0.84
N PHE A 245 0.90 -15.25 1.93
CA PHE A 245 -0.39 -14.56 1.98
C PHE A 245 -0.46 -13.41 0.98
N HIS A 246 0.55 -12.55 0.91
CA HIS A 246 0.56 -11.45 -0.05
C HIS A 246 0.77 -11.91 -1.50
N LEU A 247 1.45 -13.04 -1.75
CA LEU A 247 1.49 -13.65 -3.08
C LEU A 247 0.08 -14.06 -3.55
N TYR A 248 -0.73 -14.63 -2.66
CA TYR A 248 -2.13 -14.93 -2.95
C TYR A 248 -2.94 -13.66 -3.24
N LEU A 249 -2.78 -12.61 -2.43
CA LEU A 249 -3.44 -11.31 -2.62
C LEU A 249 -3.11 -10.68 -3.98
N ILE A 250 -1.82 -10.66 -4.35
CA ILE A 250 -1.37 -10.16 -5.65
C ILE A 250 -1.97 -11.00 -6.77
N GLY A 251 -1.96 -12.34 -6.65
CA GLY A 251 -2.55 -13.24 -7.63
C GLY A 251 -4.03 -12.98 -7.90
N ARG A 252 -4.79 -12.47 -6.92
CA ARG A 252 -6.22 -12.17 -7.01
C ARG A 252 -6.54 -10.68 -7.15
N ASN A 253 -5.54 -9.81 -7.25
CA ASN A 253 -5.67 -8.35 -7.22
C ASN A 253 -6.53 -7.84 -6.04
N GLN A 254 -6.37 -8.44 -4.88
CA GLN A 254 -7.08 -8.08 -3.67
C GLN A 254 -6.12 -7.46 -2.65
N THR A 255 -6.64 -6.56 -1.84
CA THR A 255 -5.96 -6.07 -0.64
C THR A 255 -6.39 -6.88 0.58
N THR A 256 -5.58 -6.88 1.63
CA THR A 256 -5.93 -7.47 2.93
C THR A 256 -7.28 -6.95 3.43
N HIS A 257 -7.50 -5.63 3.32
CA HIS A 257 -8.75 -4.99 3.73
C HIS A 257 -9.97 -5.48 2.94
N GLU A 258 -9.84 -5.71 1.64
CA GLU A 258 -10.93 -6.23 0.78
C GLU A 258 -11.31 -7.67 1.13
N ILE A 259 -10.36 -8.50 1.57
CA ILE A 259 -10.67 -9.86 2.05
C ILE A 259 -11.50 -9.83 3.33
N PHE A 260 -11.11 -9.00 4.31
CA PHE A 260 -11.82 -8.94 5.60
C PHE A 260 -13.12 -8.14 5.53
N ARG A 261 -13.32 -7.35 4.48
CA ARG A 261 -14.54 -6.59 4.23
C ARG A 261 -14.99 -6.79 2.78
N PRO A 262 -15.51 -7.97 2.45
CA PRO A 262 -15.98 -8.26 1.11
C PRO A 262 -17.14 -7.30 0.79
N GLY A 263 -17.00 -6.59 -0.32
CA GLY A 263 -18.09 -5.85 -0.93
C GLY A 263 -18.60 -6.59 -2.17
N GLU A 264 -19.70 -6.11 -2.75
CA GLU A 264 -20.29 -6.67 -3.97
C GLU A 264 -19.32 -6.66 -5.16
N ALA A 265 -18.32 -5.77 -5.15
CA ALA A 265 -17.26 -5.66 -6.15
C ALA A 265 -16.08 -6.65 -5.94
N SER A 266 -16.26 -7.72 -5.16
CA SER A 266 -15.20 -8.71 -4.92
C SER A 266 -14.78 -9.39 -6.24
N GLY A 267 -13.48 -9.34 -6.54
CA GLY A 267 -12.95 -9.91 -7.79
C GLY A 267 -13.05 -8.98 -9.02
N LEU A 268 -13.66 -7.79 -8.90
CA LEU A 268 -13.78 -6.82 -10.01
C LEU A 268 -12.43 -6.42 -10.61
N TYR A 269 -11.37 -6.42 -9.79
CA TYR A 269 -10.03 -5.99 -10.19
C TYR A 269 -9.13 -7.14 -10.66
N ASP A 270 -9.58 -8.41 -10.58
CA ASP A 270 -8.79 -9.56 -11.01
C ASP A 270 -8.72 -9.61 -12.55
N ARG A 271 -7.52 -9.46 -13.10
CA ARG A 271 -7.26 -9.51 -14.55
C ARG A 271 -6.51 -10.78 -14.95
N GLY A 272 -6.46 -11.77 -14.07
CA GLY A 272 -5.64 -12.97 -14.20
C GLY A 272 -4.28 -12.81 -13.53
N CYS A 273 -3.82 -13.88 -12.88
CA CYS A 273 -2.64 -13.91 -12.02
C CYS A 273 -1.44 -13.17 -12.63
N PHE A 274 -1.00 -13.55 -13.83
CA PHE A 274 0.15 -12.92 -14.49
C PHE A 274 0.01 -11.39 -14.66
N ARG A 275 -1.16 -10.91 -15.11
CA ARG A 275 -1.42 -9.48 -15.31
C ARG A 275 -1.46 -8.73 -13.98
N ASN A 276 -1.97 -9.36 -12.92
CA ASN A 276 -1.98 -8.78 -11.57
C ASN A 276 -0.56 -8.63 -11.01
N PHE A 277 0.32 -9.61 -11.23
CA PHE A 277 1.73 -9.50 -10.89
C PHE A 277 2.42 -8.38 -11.67
N LEU A 278 2.21 -8.30 -12.99
CA LEU A 278 2.73 -7.19 -13.80
C LEU A 278 2.21 -5.83 -13.33
N GLU A 279 0.96 -5.74 -12.87
CA GLU A 279 0.41 -4.52 -12.31
C GLU A 279 1.24 -4.04 -11.10
N VAL A 280 1.61 -4.95 -10.19
CA VAL A 280 2.38 -4.59 -8.99
C VAL A 280 3.86 -4.34 -9.28
N PHE A 281 4.49 -5.14 -10.15
CA PHE A 281 5.94 -5.13 -10.36
C PHE A 281 6.41 -4.44 -11.65
N CYS A 282 5.54 -4.15 -12.60
CA CYS A 282 5.97 -3.58 -13.89
C CYS A 282 5.32 -2.23 -14.19
N THR A 283 4.27 -1.83 -13.46
CA THR A 283 3.70 -0.50 -13.64
C THR A 283 4.48 0.57 -12.90
N LYS A 284 4.41 1.79 -13.45
CA LYS A 284 4.99 2.98 -12.85
C LYS A 284 4.17 3.37 -11.63
N THR A 285 4.84 3.59 -10.49
CA THR A 285 4.19 4.15 -9.30
C THR A 285 3.58 5.51 -9.65
N THR A 286 2.31 5.71 -9.31
CA THR A 286 1.59 6.96 -9.53
C THR A 286 2.28 8.14 -8.82
N SER A 287 2.05 9.37 -9.24
CA SER A 287 2.50 10.59 -8.53
C SER A 287 1.63 10.86 -7.31
N SER A 288 2.15 11.61 -6.33
CA SER A 288 1.38 11.87 -5.10
C SER A 288 0.26 12.82 -5.48
N ARG A 289 -0.94 12.60 -4.93
CA ARG A 289 -2.07 13.53 -5.11
C ARG A 289 -1.90 14.81 -4.31
N ILE A 290 -0.94 14.85 -3.38
CA ILE A 290 -0.72 15.96 -2.45
C ILE A 290 0.71 16.45 -2.62
N ASN A 291 0.87 17.75 -2.85
CA ASN A 291 2.21 18.34 -2.88
C ASN A 291 2.53 18.92 -1.49
N PHE A 292 2.99 18.06 -0.59
CA PHE A 292 3.33 18.44 0.79
C PHE A 292 4.28 19.64 0.91
N ARG A 293 5.07 19.92 -0.12
CA ARG A 293 6.06 21.01 -0.14
C ARG A 293 5.54 22.30 -0.77
N ALA A 294 4.36 22.30 -1.38
CA ALA A 294 3.70 23.50 -1.89
C ALA A 294 3.28 24.44 -0.75
N TYR A 295 3.07 25.71 -1.08
CA TYR A 295 2.41 26.64 -0.18
C TYR A 295 0.90 26.39 -0.21
N GLU A 296 0.22 26.55 0.92
CA GLU A 296 -1.21 26.25 1.05
C GLU A 296 -2.08 27.04 0.05
N GLN A 297 -1.68 28.27 -0.28
CA GLN A 297 -2.37 29.12 -1.26
C GLN A 297 -2.38 28.53 -2.69
N ASP A 298 -1.43 27.64 -3.00
CA ASP A 298 -1.28 27.02 -4.33
C ASP A 298 -2.13 25.75 -4.50
N GLU A 299 -2.74 25.20 -3.43
CA GLU A 299 -3.55 23.96 -3.48
C GLU A 299 -5.07 24.19 -3.63
N MET A 300 -5.53 25.40 -4.03
CA MET A 300 -6.95 25.58 -4.37
C MET A 300 -7.37 24.56 -5.45
N PRO A 301 -8.46 23.80 -5.24
CA PRO A 301 -8.69 22.57 -5.98
C PRO A 301 -8.92 22.84 -7.47
N MET A 302 -8.37 21.94 -8.28
CA MET A 302 -8.66 21.74 -9.69
C MET A 302 -10.16 21.97 -9.92
N ARG A 303 -10.51 23.04 -10.65
CA ARG A 303 -11.89 23.30 -11.08
C ARG A 303 -12.42 22.01 -11.71
N THR A 304 -13.50 21.47 -11.17
CA THR A 304 -14.32 20.48 -11.86
C THR A 304 -14.53 20.98 -13.30
N PRO A 305 -14.44 20.11 -14.33
CA PRO A 305 -14.90 20.50 -15.65
C PRO A 305 -16.31 21.03 -15.49
N ARG A 306 -16.54 22.29 -15.89
CA ARG A 306 -17.89 22.83 -16.01
C ARG A 306 -18.68 21.80 -16.81
N GLU A 307 -19.66 21.16 -16.18
CA GLU A 307 -20.77 20.60 -16.91
C GLU A 307 -21.30 21.75 -17.78
N VAL A 308 -21.17 21.57 -19.09
CA VAL A 308 -21.80 22.44 -20.06
C VAL A 308 -23.29 22.26 -19.82
N LYS A 309 -23.89 23.21 -19.10
CA LYS A 309 -25.32 23.46 -19.11
C LYS A 309 -25.71 23.67 -20.57
N ILE A 310 -26.29 22.65 -21.19
CA ILE A 310 -27.12 22.84 -22.37
C ILE A 310 -28.45 23.32 -21.82
N GLU A 311 -28.60 24.64 -21.73
CA GLU A 311 -29.92 25.24 -21.55
C GLU A 311 -30.77 24.95 -22.79
N GLY A 312 -31.99 24.51 -22.54
CA GLY A 312 -32.90 23.98 -23.55
C GLY A 312 -33.30 25.01 -24.60
N SER A 313 -33.44 24.53 -25.82
CA SER A 313 -34.44 25.02 -26.76
C SER A 313 -35.42 23.87 -26.98
N GLU A 314 -36.60 23.97 -26.38
CA GLU A 314 -37.78 23.36 -26.95
C GLU A 314 -37.92 23.85 -28.39
N GLY A 315 -38.21 22.94 -29.32
CA GLY A 315 -38.23 23.25 -30.75
C GLY A 315 -38.26 21.98 -31.59
N ASP A 316 -39.42 21.33 -31.57
CA ASP A 316 -39.99 20.50 -32.62
C ASP A 316 -39.09 20.19 -33.84
N SER A 317 -38.63 18.94 -33.94
CA SER A 317 -38.13 18.39 -35.22
C SER A 317 -38.44 16.90 -35.32
N ARG A 318 -39.71 16.55 -35.11
CA ARG A 318 -40.24 15.22 -35.47
C ARG A 318 -40.65 15.13 -36.95
N THR A 319 -40.16 16.05 -37.79
CA THR A 319 -40.59 16.24 -39.18
C THR A 319 -39.46 16.38 -40.20
N LYS A 320 -38.19 16.10 -39.85
CA LYS A 320 -37.05 16.20 -40.80
C LYS A 320 -36.36 14.88 -41.17
N VAL A 321 -37.01 13.75 -40.88
CA VAL A 321 -36.51 12.42 -41.32
C VAL A 321 -37.31 11.88 -42.53
N GLN A 322 -38.42 12.52 -42.91
CA GLN A 322 -39.23 12.06 -44.05
C GLN A 322 -38.95 12.80 -45.37
N ASP A 323 -38.32 13.97 -45.36
CA ASP A 323 -38.06 14.75 -46.59
C ASP A 323 -36.70 14.45 -47.27
N ASN A 324 -35.88 13.57 -46.69
CA ASN A 324 -34.58 13.16 -47.27
C ASN A 324 -34.62 11.80 -47.96
N LEU A 325 -35.78 11.14 -48.04
CA LEU A 325 -35.94 9.84 -48.73
C LEU A 325 -36.57 9.96 -50.12
N ASP A 326 -37.13 11.11 -50.49
CA ASP A 326 -37.76 11.34 -51.79
C ASP A 326 -36.89 12.15 -52.78
N ALA A 327 -35.66 12.53 -52.37
CA ALA A 327 -34.72 13.28 -53.22
C ALA A 327 -33.58 12.43 -53.82
N GLU A 328 -33.47 11.13 -53.48
CA GLU A 328 -32.39 10.25 -53.92
C GLU A 328 -32.78 9.25 -55.03
N PHE A 329 -34.00 9.33 -55.59
CA PHE A 329 -34.45 8.46 -56.69
C PHE A 329 -34.79 9.19 -58.00
N SER A 330 -34.28 10.41 -58.19
CA SER A 330 -34.43 11.14 -59.45
C SER A 330 -33.20 12.00 -59.72
N LEU A 331 -32.07 11.36 -60.02
CA LEU A 331 -30.94 11.82 -60.87
C LEU A 331 -29.70 10.96 -60.62
N HIS A 332 -29.70 9.71 -61.08
CA HIS A 332 -28.66 9.13 -61.96
C HIS A 332 -28.93 7.69 -62.32
#